data_AF-A0A1B8PEE1-F1
#
_entry.id   AF-A0A1B8PEE1-F1
#
_cell.length_a   1.000
_cell.length_b   1.000
_cell.length_c   1.000
_cell.angle_alpha   90.00
_cell.angle_beta   90.00
_cell.angle_gamma   90.00
#
_symmetry.space_group_name_H-M   'P 1'
#
loop_
_entity.id
_entity.type
_entity.pdbx_description
1 polymer ?
#
loop_
_entity_poly.entity_id
_entity_poly.type
_entity_poly.pdbx_seq_one_letter_code
_entity_poly.pdbx_strand_id
1 'polypeptide(L)'
;MSLQFNIIALLLVILIILGLLSHNNAITISAAVLLIMQQTFLSSHIPLLEKYGIKIGIIILTIGVLSPLVSGKIQLPDLSGFLSWKMALSISVGVLVAWLAGKGVPLMGEQPILVTGLLIGTIIGVAFLGGIPVGPLIAAGILALLLGKI
;
A
#
# COMPACT_ATOMS: atom_id res chain seq x y z
N MET A 1 -17.74 -11.04 -28.06
CA MET A 1 -16.52 -10.41 -27.51
C MET A 1 -16.62 -8.91 -27.74
N SER A 2 -17.56 -8.25 -27.05
CA SER A 2 -17.71 -6.80 -27.16
C SER A 2 -16.54 -6.17 -26.41
N LEU A 3 -15.75 -5.36 -27.12
CA LEU A 3 -14.90 -4.33 -26.52
C LEU A 3 -15.83 -3.31 -25.83
N GLN A 4 -16.46 -3.71 -24.73
CA GLN A 4 -17.05 -2.74 -23.82
C GLN A 4 -15.85 -1.97 -23.25
N PHE A 5 -15.75 -0.71 -23.65
CA PHE A 5 -14.81 0.25 -23.07
C PHE A 5 -14.94 0.20 -21.54
N ASN A 6 -14.06 -0.57 -20.92
CA ASN A 6 -14.08 -0.74 -19.48
C ASN A 6 -13.31 0.44 -18.89
N ILE A 7 -14.03 1.38 -18.28
CA ILE A 7 -13.46 2.54 -17.59
C ILE A 7 -12.34 2.13 -16.62
N ILE A 8 -12.44 0.93 -16.03
CA ILE A 8 -11.42 0.39 -15.12
C ILE A 8 -10.14 0.05 -15.89
N ALA A 9 -10.25 -0.53 -17.09
CA ALA A 9 -9.08 -0.80 -17.93
C ALA A 9 -8.39 0.50 -18.37
N LEU A 10 -9.17 1.53 -18.72
CA LEU A 10 -8.63 2.85 -19.04
C LEU A 10 -7.89 3.47 -17.84
N LEU A 11 -8.48 3.38 -16.65
CA LEU A 11 -7.83 3.79 -15.40
C LEU A 11 -6.50 3.06 -15.21
N LEU A 12 -6.47 1.73 -15.34
CA LEU A 12 -5.24 0.94 -15.21
C LEU A 12 -4.18 1.33 -16.24
N VAL A 13 -4.55 1.61 -17.50
CA VAL A 13 -3.63 2.13 -18.51
C VAL A 13 -3.04 3.49 -18.10
N ILE A 14 -3.89 4.40 -17.60
CA ILE A 14 -3.42 5.70 -17.09
C ILE A 14 -2.43 5.50 -15.93
N LEU A 15 -2.68 4.55 -15.03
CA LEU A 15 -1.75 4.24 -13.93
C LEU A 15 -0.42 3.68 -14.42
N ILE A 16 -0.41 2.85 -15.47
CA ILE A 16 0.83 2.36 -16.08
C ILE A 16 1.63 3.54 -16.65
N ILE A 17 0.98 4.44 -17.38
CA ILE A 17 1.61 5.63 -17.95
C ILE A 17 2.17 6.51 -16.82
N LEU A 18 1.38 6.80 -15.79
CA LEU A 18 1.83 7.58 -14.62
C LEU A 18 2.99 6.90 -13.87
N GLY A 19 2.95 5.57 -13.72
CA GLY A 19 4.03 4.80 -13.12
C GLY A 19 5.33 4.92 -13.93
N LEU A 20 5.25 4.87 -15.26
CA LEU A 20 6.41 5.07 -16.16
C LEU A 20 6.95 6.51 -16.07
N LEU A 21 6.08 7.52 -16.10
CA LEU A 21 6.49 8.93 -15.97
C LEU A 21 7.14 9.19 -14.59
N SER A 22 6.55 8.63 -13.53
CA SER A 22 7.04 8.74 -12.15
C SER A 22 8.26 7.86 -11.88
N HIS A 23 8.71 7.05 -12.83
CA HIS A 23 9.78 6.05 -12.67
C HIS A 23 9.50 5.08 -11.50
N ASN A 24 8.22 4.82 -11.23
CA ASN A 24 7.77 4.00 -10.12
C ASN A 24 7.38 2.60 -10.62
N ASN A 25 8.36 1.69 -10.60
CA ASN A 25 8.17 0.31 -11.04
C ASN A 25 7.06 -0.42 -10.28
N ALA A 26 6.83 -0.08 -9.01
CA ALA A 26 5.78 -0.72 -8.22
C ALA A 26 4.38 -0.41 -8.79
N ILE A 27 4.07 0.86 -9.10
CA ILE A 27 2.80 1.23 -9.73
C ILE A 27 2.65 0.56 -11.09
N THR A 28 3.68 0.68 -11.93
CA THR A 28 3.66 0.15 -13.29
C THR A 28 3.40 -1.36 -13.31
N ILE A 29 4.14 -2.12 -12.48
CA ILE A 29 4.00 -3.58 -12.42
C ILE A 29 2.64 -3.96 -11.85
N SER A 30 2.20 -3.35 -10.74
CA SER A 30 0.90 -3.68 -10.15
C SER A 30 -0.26 -3.39 -11.10
N ALA A 31 -0.25 -2.24 -11.78
CA ALA A 31 -1.31 -1.88 -12.73
C ALA A 31 -1.28 -2.77 -13.99
N ALA A 32 -0.10 -3.10 -14.50
CA ALA A 32 0.04 -4.01 -15.65
C ALA A 32 -0.45 -5.43 -15.32
N VAL A 33 -0.09 -5.98 -14.15
CA VAL A 33 -0.55 -7.30 -13.71
C VAL A 33 -2.07 -7.30 -13.58
N LEU A 34 -2.66 -6.29 -12.93
CA LEU A 34 -4.11 -6.18 -12.80
C LEU A 34 -4.83 -6.04 -14.15
N LEU A 35 -4.25 -5.29 -15.10
CA LEU A 35 -4.80 -5.15 -16.45
C LEU A 35 -4.79 -6.50 -17.19
N ILE A 36 -3.69 -7.25 -17.12
CA ILE A 36 -3.60 -8.59 -17.72
C ILE A 36 -4.59 -9.55 -17.05
N MET A 37 -4.69 -9.54 -15.72
CA MET A 37 -5.65 -10.38 -14.99
C MET A 37 -7.09 -10.05 -15.36
N GLN A 38 -7.43 -8.76 -15.51
CA GLN A 38 -8.78 -8.32 -15.88
C GLN A 38 -9.17 -8.75 -17.29
N GLN A 39 -8.23 -8.73 -18.25
CA GLN A 39 -8.49 -9.05 -19.66
C GLN A 39 -8.48 -10.55 -19.97
N THR A 40 -8.00 -11.39 -19.03
CA THR A 40 -7.87 -12.84 -19.21
C THR A 40 -8.83 -13.60 -18.30
N PHE A 41 -8.84 -14.94 -18.44
CA PHE A 41 -9.59 -15.84 -17.54
C PHE A 41 -9.13 -15.76 -16.07
N LEU A 42 -8.02 -15.07 -15.78
CA LEU A 42 -7.53 -14.83 -14.42
C LEU A 42 -8.42 -13.87 -13.62
N SER A 43 -9.39 -13.20 -14.25
CA SER A 43 -10.38 -12.36 -13.55
C SER A 43 -11.11 -13.08 -12.41
N SER A 44 -11.32 -14.40 -12.53
CA SER A 44 -11.87 -15.26 -11.48
C SER A 44 -11.03 -15.29 -10.19
N HIS A 45 -9.72 -15.01 -10.29
CA HIS A 45 -8.80 -15.02 -9.15
C HIS A 45 -8.65 -13.64 -8.48
N ILE A 46 -9.23 -12.57 -9.04
CA ILE A 46 -9.19 -11.22 -8.46
C ILE A 46 -9.77 -11.19 -7.03
N PRO A 47 -10.92 -11.83 -6.73
CA PRO A 47 -11.46 -11.84 -5.36
C PRO A 47 -10.53 -12.53 -4.34
N LEU A 48 -9.77 -13.55 -4.78
CA LEU A 48 -8.77 -14.20 -3.94
C LEU A 48 -7.62 -13.22 -3.62
N LEU A 49 -7.21 -12.45 -4.64
CA LEU A 49 -6.18 -11.43 -4.51
C LEU A 49 -6.63 -10.29 -3.59
N GLU A 50 -7.88 -9.85 -3.67
CA GLU A 50 -8.44 -8.85 -2.74
C GLU A 50 -8.46 -9.35 -1.30
N LYS A 51 -8.86 -10.61 -1.09
CA LYS A 51 -8.97 -11.21 0.25
C LYS A 51 -7.63 -11.43 0.94
N TYR A 52 -6.62 -11.91 0.21
CA TYR A 52 -5.34 -12.31 0.80
C TYR A 52 -4.15 -11.45 0.37
N GLY A 53 -4.27 -10.65 -0.69
CA GLY A 53 -3.16 -9.89 -1.27
C GLY A 53 -2.52 -8.92 -0.29
N ILE A 54 -3.33 -8.18 0.47
CA ILE A 54 -2.81 -7.28 1.52
C ILE A 54 -2.10 -8.08 2.62
N LYS A 55 -2.70 -9.19 3.08
CA LYS A 55 -2.10 -10.03 4.13
C LYS A 55 -0.75 -10.61 3.69
N ILE A 56 -0.70 -11.15 2.47
CA ILE A 56 0.53 -11.69 1.88
C ILE A 56 1.56 -10.56 1.71
N GLY A 57 1.14 -9.39 1.21
CA GLY A 57 2.00 -8.22 1.05
C GLY A 57 2.64 -7.76 2.36
N ILE A 58 1.86 -7.69 3.46
CA ILE A 58 2.37 -7.34 4.79
C ILE A 58 3.38 -8.38 5.29
N ILE A 59 3.12 -9.67 5.08
CA ILE A 59 4.06 -10.74 5.48
C ILE A 59 5.38 -10.59 4.72
N ILE A 60 5.33 -10.43 3.40
CA ILE A 60 6.52 -10.25 2.56
C ILE A 60 7.29 -8.99 2.97
N LEU A 61 6.59 -7.88 3.20
CA LEU A 61 7.19 -6.63 3.65
C LEU A 61 7.87 -6.79 5.02
N THR A 62 7.23 -7.48 5.97
CA THR A 62 7.78 -7.75 7.30
C THR A 62 9.04 -8.60 7.22
N ILE A 63 9.05 -9.63 6.38
CA ILE A 63 10.25 -10.44 6.11
C ILE A 63 11.37 -9.57 5.55
N GLY A 64 11.06 -8.70 4.58
CA GLY A 64 12.01 -7.76 4.00
C GLY A 64 12.63 -6.81 5.04
N VAL A 65 11.82 -6.27 5.95
CA VAL A 65 12.28 -5.38 7.04
C VAL A 65 13.13 -6.12 8.08
N LEU A 66 12.83 -7.40 8.35
CA LEU A 66 13.60 -8.22 9.30
C LEU A 66 14.88 -8.83 8.67
N SER A 67 14.96 -8.94 7.35
CA SER A 67 16.09 -9.55 6.65
C SER A 67 17.46 -8.92 6.99
N PRO A 68 17.61 -7.59 7.11
CA PRO A 68 18.86 -6.96 7.55
C PRO A 68 19.38 -7.45 8.91
N LEU A 69 18.49 -7.78 9.85
CA LEU A 69 18.86 -8.33 11.18
C LEU A 69 19.50 -9.71 11.02
N VAL A 70 18.88 -10.58 10.23
CA VAL A 70 19.39 -11.95 9.97
C VAL A 70 20.69 -11.90 9.18
N SER A 71 20.84 -10.94 8.26
CA SER A 71 22.07 -10.75 7.48
C SER A 71 23.22 -10.09 8.26
N GLY A 72 23.01 -9.70 9.52
CA GLY A 72 24.01 -9.03 10.36
C GLY A 72 24.30 -7.56 9.98
N LYS A 73 23.52 -6.97 9.07
CA LYS A 73 23.66 -5.55 8.65
C LYS A 73 23.19 -4.57 9.73
N ILE A 74 22.22 -4.98 10.55
CA ILE A 74 21.73 -4.20 11.69
C ILE A 74 22.17 -4.91 12.97
N GLN A 75 23.05 -4.26 13.73
CA GLN A 75 23.43 -4.71 15.06
C GLN A 75 22.40 -4.20 16.07
N LEU A 76 22.06 -5.03 17.07
CA LEU A 76 21.19 -4.61 18.15
C LEU A 76 21.89 -3.52 18.96
N PRO A 77 21.24 -2.36 19.19
CA PRO A 77 21.85 -1.29 19.97
C PRO A 77 22.09 -1.74 21.42
N ASP A 78 23.13 -1.21 22.05
CA ASP A 78 23.36 -1.40 23.49
C ASP A 78 22.21 -0.78 24.31
N LEU A 79 22.06 -1.17 25.58
CA LEU A 79 20.98 -0.67 26.47
C LEU A 79 20.94 0.87 26.54
N SER A 80 22.08 1.55 26.41
CA SER A 80 22.18 3.02 26.36
C SER A 80 21.61 3.61 25.05
N GLY A 81 21.75 2.90 23.92
CA GLY A 81 21.16 3.27 22.63
C GLY A 81 19.64 3.12 22.63
N PHE A 82 19.13 2.10 23.33
CA PHE A 82 17.69 1.90 23.54
C PHE A 82 17.04 3.03 24.37
N LEU A 83 17.76 3.62 25.32
CA LEU A 83 17.28 4.77 26.11
C LEU A 83 17.43 6.13 25.39
N SER A 84 17.92 6.15 24.14
CA SER A 84 18.03 7.40 23.42
C SER A 84 16.64 7.98 23.09
N TRP A 85 16.50 9.30 23.23
CA TRP A 85 15.25 10.00 22.87
C TRP A 85 14.81 9.71 21.43
N LYS A 86 15.78 9.54 20.51
CA LYS A 86 15.53 9.17 19.12
C LYS A 86 14.87 7.79 19.01
N MET A 87 15.33 6.80 19.79
CA MET A 87 14.76 5.44 19.82
C MET A 87 13.35 5.44 20.40
N ALA A 88 13.13 6.16 21.50
CA ALA A 88 11.80 6.28 22.10
C ALA A 88 10.79 6.92 21.13
N LEU A 89 11.21 7.95 20.40
CA LEU A 89 10.38 8.62 19.41
C LEU A 89 10.08 7.72 18.20
N SER A 90 11.08 6.97 17.68
CA SER A 90 10.84 6.06 16.56
C SER A 90 9.94 4.88 16.94
N ILE A 91 10.07 4.33 18.16
CA ILE A 91 9.13 3.32 18.67
C ILE A 91 7.72 3.89 18.77
N SER A 92 7.57 5.09 19.34
CA SER A 92 6.27 5.73 19.53
C SER A 92 5.58 6.00 18.18
N VAL A 93 6.31 6.53 17.20
CA VAL A 93 5.81 6.75 15.83
C VAL A 93 5.44 5.42 15.18
N GLY A 94 6.26 4.38 15.34
CA GLY A 94 5.98 3.04 14.81
C GLY A 94 4.66 2.46 15.36
N VAL A 95 4.44 2.58 16.67
CA VAL A 95 3.19 2.15 17.32
C VAL A 95 2.00 2.94 16.80
N LEU A 96 2.12 4.26 16.67
CA LEU A 96 1.05 5.12 16.13
C LEU A 96 0.68 4.74 14.69
N VAL A 97 1.68 4.55 13.81
CA VAL A 97 1.43 4.19 12.40
C VAL A 97 0.83 2.79 12.28
N ALA A 98 1.29 1.82 13.09
CA ALA A 98 0.71 0.48 13.11
C ALA A 98 -0.76 0.50 13.56
N TRP A 99 -1.08 1.30 14.58
CA TRP A 99 -2.44 1.48 15.06
C TRP A 99 -3.35 2.13 14.00
N LEU A 100 -2.86 3.18 13.32
CA LEU A 100 -3.55 3.81 12.19
C LEU A 100 -3.85 2.79 11.08
N ALA A 101 -2.83 2.05 10.64
CA ALA A 101 -2.99 1.03 9.60
C ALA A 101 -4.03 -0.02 9.99
N GLY A 102 -4.04 -0.48 11.25
CA GLY A 102 -5.05 -1.41 11.76
C GLY A 102 -6.48 -0.86 11.69
N LYS A 103 -6.67 0.43 11.94
CA LYS A 103 -7.97 1.11 11.81
C LYS A 103 -8.38 1.39 10.35
N GLY A 104 -7.43 1.40 9.42
CA GLY A 104 -7.72 1.55 8.00
C GLY A 104 -8.34 0.32 7.34
N VAL A 105 -8.05 -0.90 7.83
CA VAL A 105 -8.53 -2.16 7.22
C VAL A 105 -10.07 -2.23 7.15
N PRO A 106 -10.83 -1.96 8.23
CA PRO A 106 -12.29 -2.01 8.19
C PRO A 106 -12.89 -0.97 7.23
N LEU A 107 -12.34 0.26 7.22
CA LEU A 107 -12.82 1.33 6.34
C LEU A 107 -12.73 0.92 4.86
N MET A 108 -11.68 0.18 4.50
CA MET A 108 -11.51 -0.30 3.12
C MET A 108 -12.58 -1.30 2.70
N GLY A 109 -13.08 -2.12 3.63
CA GLY A 109 -14.16 -3.07 3.36
C GLY A 109 -15.55 -2.43 3.38
N GLU A 110 -15.78 -1.48 4.29
CA GLU A 110 -17.09 -0.85 4.47
C GLU A 110 -17.39 0.25 3.45
N GLN A 111 -16.38 1.00 3.00
CA GLN A 111 -16.56 2.16 2.12
C GLN A 111 -15.57 2.14 0.93
N PRO A 112 -15.77 1.24 -0.05
CA PRO A 112 -14.89 1.10 -1.22
C PRO A 112 -14.71 2.40 -2.02
N ILE A 113 -15.75 3.25 -2.04
CA ILE A 113 -15.70 4.55 -2.75
C ILE A 113 -14.61 5.48 -2.17
N LEU A 114 -14.40 5.44 -0.85
CA LEU A 114 -13.34 6.22 -0.20
C LEU A 114 -11.97 5.65 -0.53
N VAL A 115 -11.86 4.32 -0.66
CA VAL A 115 -10.62 3.66 -1.10
C VAL A 115 -10.24 4.11 -2.50
N THR A 116 -11.19 4.24 -3.42
CA THR A 116 -10.92 4.78 -4.76
C THR A 116 -10.37 6.20 -4.69
N GLY A 117 -10.97 7.07 -3.87
CA GLY A 117 -10.47 8.44 -3.66
C GLY A 117 -9.07 8.47 -3.05
N LEU A 118 -8.80 7.61 -2.05
CA LEU A 118 -7.48 7.45 -1.44
C LEU A 118 -6.44 6.98 -2.46
N LEU A 119 -6.79 5.99 -3.31
CA LEU A 119 -5.91 5.52 -4.37
C LEU A 119 -5.55 6.66 -5.32
N ILE A 120 -6.53 7.41 -5.82
CA ILE A 120 -6.29 8.56 -6.71
C ILE A 120 -5.34 9.57 -6.03
N GLY A 121 -5.61 9.94 -4.78
CA GLY A 121 -4.77 10.85 -4.01
C GLY A 121 -3.33 10.34 -3.85
N THR A 122 -3.15 9.06 -3.52
CA THR A 122 -1.81 8.45 -3.39
C THR A 122 -1.07 8.40 -4.73
N ILE A 123 -1.78 8.14 -5.83
CA ILE A 123 -1.18 8.11 -7.17
C ILE A 123 -0.69 9.49 -7.58
N ILE A 124 -1.50 10.54 -7.35
CA ILE A 124 -1.09 11.93 -7.59
C ILE A 124 0.13 12.27 -6.72
N GLY A 125 0.09 11.90 -5.43
CA GLY A 125 1.22 12.13 -4.54
C GLY A 125 2.50 11.43 -5.00
N VAL A 126 2.42 10.19 -5.45
CA VAL A 126 3.59 9.48 -6.00
C VAL A 126 4.08 10.14 -7.28
N ALA A 127 3.17 10.43 -8.22
CA ALA A 127 3.53 10.94 -9.54
C ALA A 127 4.14 12.35 -9.51
N PHE A 128 3.69 13.21 -8.61
CA PHE A 128 4.13 14.61 -8.56
C PHE A 128 5.06 14.94 -7.39
N LEU A 129 5.00 14.21 -6.28
CA LEU A 129 5.81 14.48 -5.08
C LEU A 129 6.95 13.46 -4.89
N GLY A 130 7.11 12.49 -5.80
CA GLY A 130 8.16 11.47 -5.71
C GLY A 130 7.97 10.46 -4.58
N GLY A 131 6.73 10.28 -4.11
CA GLY A 131 6.39 9.32 -3.05
C GLY A 131 6.53 7.85 -3.48
N ILE A 132 6.39 6.94 -2.52
CA ILE A 132 6.34 5.49 -2.75
C ILE A 132 4.91 4.99 -2.53
N PRO A 133 4.38 4.07 -3.37
CA PRO A 133 3.02 3.59 -3.25
C PRO A 133 2.98 2.54 -2.15
N VAL A 134 2.65 2.95 -0.93
CA VAL A 134 2.52 2.07 0.24
C VAL A 134 1.12 1.45 0.39
N GLY A 135 0.27 1.64 -0.62
CA GLY A 135 -1.13 1.25 -0.60
C GLY A 135 -2.02 2.22 0.20
N PRO A 136 -3.35 2.07 0.13
CA PRO A 136 -4.27 2.98 0.79
C PRO A 136 -4.38 2.74 2.29
N LEU A 137 -3.69 1.74 2.86
CA LEU A 137 -3.93 1.27 4.24
C LEU A 137 -3.66 2.35 5.31
N ILE A 138 -2.50 3.01 5.24
CA ILE A 138 -2.14 4.07 6.19
C ILE A 138 -3.04 5.29 5.99
N ALA A 139 -3.29 5.65 4.73
CA ALA A 139 -4.15 6.78 4.38
C ALA A 139 -5.61 6.53 4.81
N ALA A 140 -6.10 5.30 4.71
CA ALA A 140 -7.39 4.86 5.21
C ALA A 140 -7.44 4.92 6.74
N GLY A 141 -6.35 4.60 7.43
CA GLY A 141 -6.23 4.77 8.88
C GLY A 141 -6.37 6.23 9.31
N ILE A 142 -5.65 7.14 8.65
CA ILE A 142 -5.75 8.57 8.89
C ILE A 142 -7.17 9.07 8.59
N LEU A 143 -7.74 8.66 7.45
CA LEU A 143 -9.09 9.04 7.06
C LEU A 143 -10.14 8.52 8.05
N ALA A 144 -9.98 7.29 8.55
CA ALA A 144 -10.87 6.70 9.56
C ALA A 144 -10.91 7.55 10.84
N LEU A 145 -9.76 8.03 11.30
CA LEU A 145 -9.69 8.95 12.45
C LEU A 145 -10.39 10.27 12.18
N LEU A 146 -10.16 10.87 11.00
CA LEU A 146 -10.77 12.15 10.63
C LEU A 146 -12.28 12.06 10.49
N LEU A 147 -12.78 10.92 10.03
CA LEU A 147 -14.22 10.65 9.91
C LEU A 147 -14.88 10.21 11.22
N GLY A 148 -14.11 10.06 12.31
CA GLY A 148 -14.62 9.60 13.60
C GLY A 148 -15.06 8.13 13.61
N LYS A 149 -14.68 7.34 12.59
CA LYS A 149 -14.85 5.88 12.59
C LYS A 149 -13.69 5.26 13.37
N ILE A 150 -13.80 5.28 14.70
CA ILE A 150 -12.85 4.66 15.63
C ILE A 150 -13.45 3.37 16.17
#